data_AF-A0A7R9ILZ2-F1
#
_entry.id   AF-A0A7R9ILZ2-F1
#
_cell.length_a   1.000
_cell.length_b   1.000
_cell.length_c   1.000
_cell.angle_alpha   90.00
_cell.angle_beta   90.00
_cell.angle_gamma   90.00
#
_symmetry.space_group_name_H-M   'P 1'
#
loop_
_entity.id
_entity.type
_entity.pdbx_description
1 polymer ?
#
loop_
_entity_poly.entity_id
_entity_poly.type
_entity_poly.pdbx_seq_one_letter_code
_entity_poly.pdbx_strand_id
1 'polypeptide(L)'
;MYLLSSDHSLKFQLPSAFLADFIRIARHELWLFSEDIYKRVYVHHISLADKKHSTDTFLRVTSLHDDAIALISVIVGWIYFAAWSVSFYPQIYVNWRRKSVVGLNFDFLALNIVGFILYALFNCGLFWIPEVKEEYFNRYPRGLNPVQVNDIVFAVHASFATVITITQCFLYERANQTVSKTARSILALFATFLLISLIIAATEVITWLDFLYYCSYVKLAITLIKYVPQGWMNYQRKSTLGWSIGNIFLDFTGGMLSMLQMILNAYNYNDWDSIFGDPTKFGLGLFSVVFDIFFMVQHYILYRLVLNLLAYF
;
A
#
# COMPACT_ATOMS: atom_id res chain seq x y z
N MET A 1 39.91 -8.53 0.68
CA MET A 1 38.57 -7.91 0.59
C MET A 1 38.40 -7.50 -0.86
N TYR A 2 37.58 -8.21 -1.65
CA TYR A 2 37.36 -7.86 -3.06
C TYR A 2 36.16 -6.93 -3.17
N LEU A 3 36.37 -5.76 -3.77
CA LEU A 3 35.32 -4.81 -4.14
C LEU A 3 34.68 -5.28 -5.44
N LEU A 4 33.51 -5.91 -5.35
CA LEU A 4 32.65 -6.11 -6.52
C LEU A 4 31.75 -4.88 -6.64
N SER A 5 32.21 -3.91 -7.41
CA SER A 5 31.42 -2.75 -7.80
C SER A 5 30.42 -3.16 -8.88
N SER A 6 29.13 -3.15 -8.53
CA SER A 6 28.05 -3.02 -9.49
C SER A 6 27.04 -2.05 -8.90
N ASP A 7 27.11 -0.81 -9.38
CA ASP A 7 26.38 0.44 -9.18
C ASP A 7 25.52 0.75 -7.93
N HIS A 8 24.99 -0.18 -7.15
CA HIS A 8 24.09 0.19 -6.02
C HIS A 8 24.22 -0.68 -4.77
N SER A 9 25.25 -1.54 -4.68
CA SER A 9 25.56 -2.28 -3.46
C SER A 9 27.03 -2.66 -3.38
N LEU A 10 27.74 -2.24 -2.33
CA LEU A 10 29.09 -2.70 -2.04
C LEU A 10 29.03 -4.06 -1.36
N LYS A 11 29.50 -5.11 -2.04
CA LYS A 11 29.59 -6.46 -1.45
C LYS A 11 30.97 -6.69 -0.88
N PHE A 12 31.03 -7.09 0.37
CA PHE A 12 32.26 -7.49 1.03
C PHE A 12 32.25 -8.99 1.31
N GLN A 13 33.12 -9.74 0.62
CA GLN A 13 33.39 -11.13 1.01
C GLN A 13 34.40 -11.10 2.17
N LEU A 14 33.93 -11.43 3.37
CA LEU A 14 34.73 -11.47 4.58
C LEU A 14 35.04 -12.94 4.94
N PRO A 15 36.30 -13.27 5.31
CA PRO A 15 36.61 -14.56 5.92
C PRO A 15 35.76 -14.76 7.18
N SER A 16 35.22 -15.97 7.39
CA SER A 16 34.33 -16.30 8.51
C SER A 16 34.89 -15.91 9.88
N ALA A 17 36.22 -15.96 10.05
CA ALA A 17 36.91 -15.55 11.28
C ALA A 17 36.77 -14.06 11.63
N PHE A 18 36.55 -13.17 10.66
CA PHE A 18 36.45 -11.72 10.88
C PHE A 18 35.00 -11.22 10.93
N LEU A 19 34.04 -12.10 10.68
CA LEU A 19 32.64 -11.73 10.51
C LEU A 19 32.01 -11.22 11.80
N ALA A 20 32.28 -11.87 12.93
CA ALA A 20 31.74 -11.49 14.23
C ALA A 20 32.24 -10.11 14.69
N ASP A 21 33.55 -9.85 14.52
CA ASP A 21 34.17 -8.57 14.87
C ASP A 21 33.73 -7.45 13.92
N PHE A 22 33.62 -7.74 12.62
CA PHE A 22 33.12 -6.78 11.64
C PHE A 22 31.65 -6.41 11.93
N ILE A 23 30.79 -7.38 12.24
CA ILE A 23 29.39 -7.13 12.65
C ILE A 23 29.33 -6.28 13.92
N ARG A 24 30.26 -6.48 14.86
CA ARG A 24 30.35 -5.69 16.10
C ARG A 24 30.72 -4.23 15.82
N ILE A 25 31.66 -4.00 14.91
CA ILE A 25 32.13 -2.65 14.50
C ILE A 25 31.10 -1.94 13.62
N ALA A 26 30.52 -2.66 12.67
CA ALA A 26 29.53 -2.16 11.71
C ALA A 26 28.21 -1.69 12.34
N ARG A 27 27.91 -2.15 13.56
CA ARG A 27 26.66 -1.86 14.27
C ARG A 27 26.58 -0.42 14.81
N HIS A 28 27.70 0.31 14.85
CA HIS A 28 27.78 1.64 15.45
C HIS A 28 28.00 2.78 14.45
N GLU A 29 28.75 2.57 13.37
CA GLU A 29 28.89 3.45 12.19
C GLU A 29 30.05 2.88 11.34
N LEU A 30 29.91 2.83 10.02
CA LEU A 30 30.99 2.39 9.12
C LEU A 30 31.33 3.51 8.15
N TRP A 31 32.52 4.07 8.28
CA TRP A 31 33.09 4.96 7.28
C TRP A 31 33.75 4.11 6.21
N LEU A 32 33.17 4.09 5.01
CA LEU A 32 33.83 3.48 3.85
C LEU A 32 34.65 4.55 3.15
N PHE A 33 35.96 4.34 3.13
CA PHE A 33 36.90 5.19 2.41
C PHE A 33 37.01 4.67 0.97
N SER A 34 36.60 5.51 0.01
CA SER A 34 36.92 5.35 -1.42
C SER A 34 37.79 6.54 -1.80
N GLU A 35 38.80 6.35 -2.65
CA GLU A 35 39.87 7.34 -2.93
C GLU A 35 39.36 8.73 -3.35
N ASP A 36 38.11 8.88 -3.79
CA ASP A 36 37.58 10.14 -4.31
C ASP A 36 36.41 10.79 -3.56
N ILE A 37 35.73 10.15 -2.58
CA ILE A 37 34.57 10.79 -1.92
C ILE A 37 34.40 10.32 -0.46
N TYR A 38 34.36 11.27 0.47
CA TYR A 38 33.82 11.06 1.82
C TYR A 38 32.31 10.84 1.73
N LYS A 39 31.84 9.59 1.71
CA LYS A 39 30.42 9.28 1.90
C LYS A 39 30.21 8.61 3.23
N ARG A 40 29.37 9.22 4.07
CA ARG A 40 28.89 8.58 5.29
C ARG A 40 27.96 7.44 4.88
N VAL A 41 28.19 6.28 5.47
CA VAL A 41 27.59 5.04 5.05
C VAL A 41 26.93 4.41 6.27
N TYR A 42 25.62 4.18 6.17
CA TYR A 42 24.86 3.58 7.25
C TYR A 42 24.61 2.10 6.95
N VAL A 43 25.15 1.24 7.80
CA VAL A 43 24.85 -0.20 7.75
C VAL A 43 23.55 -0.44 8.51
N HIS A 44 22.43 -0.32 7.78
CA HIS A 44 21.10 -0.48 8.37
C HIS A 44 20.76 -1.92 8.76
N HIS A 45 21.34 -2.92 8.08
CA HIS A 45 21.04 -4.33 8.34
C HIS A 45 22.15 -5.26 7.84
N ILE A 46 22.66 -6.14 8.71
CA ILE A 46 23.60 -7.20 8.33
C ILE A 46 22.83 -8.52 8.32
N SER A 47 22.59 -9.06 7.13
CA SER A 47 21.94 -10.37 6.99
C SER A 47 22.99 -11.45 6.71
N LEU A 48 22.98 -12.51 7.51
CA LEU A 48 23.75 -13.72 7.26
C LEU A 48 22.89 -14.62 6.37
N ALA A 49 23.27 -14.78 5.09
CA ALA A 49 22.64 -15.77 4.22
C ALA A 49 23.30 -17.12 4.49
N ASP A 50 22.62 -17.98 5.23
CA ASP A 50 23.08 -19.35 5.47
C ASP A 50 22.68 -20.22 4.27
N LYS A 51 23.53 -20.25 3.24
CA LYS A 51 23.35 -21.18 2.12
C LYS A 51 23.97 -22.51 2.51
N LYS A 52 23.15 -23.56 2.48
CA LYS A 52 23.49 -24.96 2.76
C LYS A 52 24.74 -25.50 2.03
N HIS A 53 25.37 -24.77 1.10
CA HIS A 53 26.70 -25.09 0.55
C HIS A 53 27.54 -23.87 0.08
N SER A 54 27.31 -22.65 0.58
CA SER A 54 28.19 -21.50 0.26
C SER A 54 28.07 -20.39 1.32
N THR A 55 29.10 -20.19 2.14
CA THR A 55 29.21 -19.07 3.10
C THR A 55 29.60 -17.78 2.38
N ASP A 56 28.72 -17.27 1.50
CA ASP A 56 28.86 -15.91 0.97
C ASP A 56 28.11 -14.95 1.88
N THR A 57 28.85 -14.26 2.74
CA THR A 57 28.32 -13.16 3.55
C THR A 57 28.19 -11.93 2.66
N PHE A 58 26.99 -11.36 2.57
CA PHE A 58 26.76 -10.08 1.89
C PHE A 58 26.52 -8.98 2.91
N LEU A 59 27.41 -8.00 2.98
CA LEU A 59 27.13 -6.74 3.66
C LEU A 59 26.37 -5.84 2.68
N ARG A 60 25.18 -5.37 3.04
CA ARG A 60 24.51 -4.30 2.30
C ARG A 60 24.84 -2.98 2.96
N VAL A 61 25.23 -2.07 2.09
CA VAL A 61 25.67 -0.74 2.45
C VAL A 61 24.80 0.24 1.70
N THR A 62 23.96 0.98 2.41
CA THR A 62 23.12 2.01 1.80
C THR A 62 23.79 3.36 2.01
N SER A 63 24.15 4.02 0.91
CA SER A 63 24.65 5.40 0.96
C SER A 63 23.44 6.32 0.98
N LEU A 64 23.33 7.09 2.06
CA LEU A 64 22.29 8.08 2.25
C LEU A 64 22.85 9.44 1.86
N HIS A 65 22.12 10.22 1.07
CA HIS A 65 22.57 11.55 0.66
C HIS A 65 22.47 12.56 1.82
N ASP A 66 21.33 12.59 2.52
CA ASP A 66 21.04 13.56 3.58
C ASP A 66 20.14 12.97 4.69
N ASP A 67 20.58 13.09 5.95
CA ASP A 67 19.87 12.64 7.16
C ASP A 67 18.54 13.39 7.37
N ALA A 68 18.49 14.67 6.99
CA ALA A 68 17.28 15.48 7.08
C ALA A 68 16.21 15.00 6.09
N ILE A 69 16.59 14.63 4.86
CA ILE A 69 15.65 14.09 3.87
C ILE A 69 15.07 12.76 4.36
N ALA A 70 15.87 11.92 5.01
CA ALA A 70 15.38 10.67 5.59
C ALA A 70 14.40 10.92 6.75
N LEU A 71 14.71 11.87 7.64
CA LEU A 71 13.79 12.25 8.72
C LEU A 71 12.46 12.79 8.17
N ILE A 72 12.52 13.67 7.16
CA ILE A 72 11.33 14.21 6.48
C ILE A 72 10.52 13.08 5.85
N SER A 73 11.16 12.14 5.16
CA SER A 73 10.51 10.97 4.58
C SER A 73 9.76 10.13 5.63
N VAL A 74 10.37 9.91 6.81
CA VAL A 74 9.70 9.20 7.92
C VAL A 74 8.49 9.98 8.43
N ILE A 75 8.63 11.29 8.64
CA ILE A 75 7.53 12.14 9.12
C ILE A 75 6.37 12.16 8.12
N VAL A 76 6.65 12.40 6.83
CA VAL A 76 5.67 12.34 5.74
C VAL A 76 5.00 10.96 5.71
N GLY A 77 5.80 9.90 5.90
CA GLY A 77 5.41 8.52 6.17
C GLY A 77 4.22 8.38 7.11
N TRP A 78 4.42 8.84 8.35
CA TRP A 78 3.42 8.74 9.40
C TRP A 78 2.21 9.64 9.17
N ILE A 79 2.40 10.82 8.57
CA ILE A 79 1.30 11.74 8.27
C ILE A 79 0.35 11.13 7.24
N TYR A 80 0.87 10.57 6.13
CA TYR A 80 -0.03 9.98 5.14
C TYR A 80 -0.72 8.72 5.66
N PHE A 81 -0.01 7.90 6.45
CA PHE A 81 -0.59 6.72 7.09
C PHE A 81 -1.76 7.11 7.99
N ALA A 82 -1.60 8.18 8.79
CA ALA A 82 -2.66 8.73 9.61
C ALA A 82 -3.81 9.29 8.77
N ALA A 83 -3.51 10.07 7.71
CA ALA A 83 -4.52 10.64 6.82
C ALA A 83 -5.39 9.54 6.19
N TRP A 84 -4.78 8.51 5.61
CA TRP A 84 -5.49 7.36 5.05
C TRP A 84 -6.24 6.55 6.09
N SER A 85 -5.70 6.37 7.30
CA SER A 85 -6.41 5.63 8.36
C SER A 85 -7.64 6.40 8.87
N VAL A 86 -7.55 7.73 8.94
CA VAL A 86 -8.64 8.60 9.41
C VAL A 86 -9.70 8.84 8.32
N SER A 87 -9.36 8.71 7.03
CA SER A 87 -10.28 9.00 5.90
C SER A 87 -11.58 8.17 5.92
N PHE A 88 -11.56 6.97 6.50
CA PHE A 88 -12.76 6.12 6.61
C PHE A 88 -13.83 6.68 7.56
N TYR A 89 -13.42 7.39 8.62
CA TYR A 89 -14.34 7.82 9.68
C TYR A 89 -15.33 8.92 9.26
N PRO A 90 -14.96 9.92 8.44
CA PRO A 90 -15.93 10.88 7.90
C PRO A 90 -17.16 10.24 7.24
N GLN A 91 -16.99 9.18 6.44
CA GLN A 91 -18.14 8.50 5.82
C GLN A 91 -19.00 7.78 6.86
N ILE A 92 -18.35 7.04 7.78
CA ILE A 92 -19.03 6.35 8.89
C ILE A 92 -19.85 7.35 9.72
N TYR A 93 -19.26 8.51 10.03
CA TYR A 93 -19.90 9.57 10.79
C TYR A 93 -21.10 10.17 10.04
N VAL A 94 -20.94 10.51 8.75
CA VAL A 94 -22.03 11.07 7.93
C VAL A 94 -23.21 10.11 7.84
N ASN A 95 -22.94 8.82 7.62
CA ASN A 95 -23.97 7.78 7.62
C ASN A 95 -24.70 7.70 8.98
N TRP A 96 -23.95 7.71 10.10
CA TRP A 96 -24.52 7.66 11.44
C TRP A 96 -25.34 8.91 11.78
N ARG A 97 -24.88 10.11 11.41
CA ARG A 97 -25.59 11.37 11.64
C ARG A 97 -26.89 11.46 10.84
N ARG A 98 -26.84 11.08 9.56
CA ARG A 98 -28.00 11.15 8.66
C ARG A 98 -28.97 9.98 8.83
N LYS A 99 -28.54 8.91 9.51
CA LYS A 99 -29.25 7.62 9.56
C LYS A 99 -29.66 7.12 8.16
N SER A 100 -28.83 7.46 7.17
CA SER A 100 -29.06 7.16 5.76
C SER A 100 -27.73 6.98 5.05
N VAL A 101 -27.67 5.95 4.21
CA VAL A 101 -26.56 5.66 3.29
C VAL A 101 -26.90 6.06 1.85
N VAL A 102 -28.02 6.77 1.63
CA VAL A 102 -28.34 7.38 0.33
C VAL A 102 -27.28 8.43 0.03
N GLY A 103 -26.49 8.20 -1.03
CA GLY A 103 -25.23 8.91 -1.19
C GLY A 103 -24.05 8.04 -1.55
N LEU A 104 -24.04 6.83 -1.01
CA LEU A 104 -22.91 5.93 -1.00
C LEU A 104 -23.20 4.71 -1.87
N ASN A 105 -22.42 4.52 -2.92
CA ASN A 105 -22.62 3.47 -3.91
C ASN A 105 -22.19 2.11 -3.34
N PHE A 106 -23.07 1.12 -3.45
CA PHE A 106 -22.83 -0.21 -2.87
C PHE A 106 -21.80 -1.02 -3.66
N ASP A 107 -21.60 -0.74 -4.96
CA ASP A 107 -20.53 -1.36 -5.76
C ASP A 107 -19.17 -0.91 -5.28
N PHE A 108 -19.03 0.39 -4.96
CA PHE A 108 -17.81 0.92 -4.34
C PHE A 108 -17.49 0.14 -3.06
N LEU A 109 -18.45 -0.01 -2.15
CA LEU A 109 -18.23 -0.76 -0.90
C LEU A 109 -17.91 -2.24 -1.12
N ALA A 110 -18.66 -2.91 -2.00
CA ALA A 110 -18.49 -4.34 -2.27
C ALA A 110 -17.12 -4.66 -2.89
N LEU A 111 -16.65 -3.81 -3.80
CA LEU A 111 -15.30 -3.91 -4.35
C LEU A 111 -14.25 -3.60 -3.28
N ASN A 112 -14.45 -2.53 -2.50
CA ASN A 112 -13.46 -2.05 -1.55
C ASN A 112 -13.20 -3.05 -0.40
N ILE A 113 -14.23 -3.72 0.12
CA ILE A 113 -14.05 -4.73 1.19
C ILE A 113 -13.23 -5.93 0.70
N VAL A 114 -13.50 -6.44 -0.50
CA VAL A 114 -12.71 -7.53 -1.09
C VAL A 114 -11.27 -7.07 -1.29
N GLY A 115 -11.09 -5.87 -1.83
CA GLY A 115 -9.75 -5.30 -2.00
C GLY A 115 -8.96 -5.19 -0.68
N PHE A 116 -9.57 -4.70 0.40
CA PHE A 116 -8.87 -4.57 1.68
C PHE A 116 -8.59 -5.93 2.36
N ILE A 117 -9.50 -6.90 2.25
CA ILE A 117 -9.25 -8.26 2.74
C ILE A 117 -8.08 -8.89 1.99
N LEU A 118 -8.03 -8.79 0.66
CA LEU A 118 -6.92 -9.32 -0.14
C LEU A 118 -5.60 -8.62 0.19
N TYR A 119 -5.63 -7.32 0.44
CA TYR A 119 -4.46 -6.57 0.88
C TYR A 119 -4.00 -7.03 2.27
N ALA A 120 -4.92 -7.24 3.20
CA ALA A 120 -4.60 -7.75 4.53
C ALA A 120 -4.02 -9.17 4.44
N LEU A 121 -4.58 -10.06 3.61
CA LEU A 121 -4.06 -11.41 3.37
C LEU A 121 -2.62 -11.37 2.85
N PHE A 122 -2.33 -10.55 1.83
CA PHE A 122 -0.98 -10.38 1.30
C PHE A 122 0.01 -9.90 2.38
N ASN A 123 -0.32 -8.81 3.07
CA ASN A 123 0.58 -8.22 4.07
C ASN A 123 0.78 -9.15 5.28
N CYS A 124 -0.29 -9.75 5.82
CA CYS A 124 -0.19 -10.68 6.94
C CYS A 124 0.57 -11.96 6.54
N GLY A 125 0.28 -12.51 5.37
CA GLY A 125 0.91 -13.73 4.85
C GLY A 125 2.42 -13.55 4.68
N LEU A 126 2.83 -12.52 3.94
CA LEU A 126 4.25 -12.26 3.68
C LEU A 126 5.02 -11.81 4.93
N PHE A 127 4.36 -11.21 5.92
CA PHE A 127 5.01 -10.75 7.15
C PHE A 127 5.17 -11.86 8.20
N TRP A 128 4.10 -12.63 8.46
CA TRP A 128 4.06 -13.59 9.58
C TRP A 128 4.32 -15.04 9.19
N ILE A 129 4.05 -15.48 7.96
CA ILE A 129 4.20 -16.88 7.57
C ILE A 129 5.68 -17.14 7.21
N PRO A 130 6.40 -18.01 7.95
CA PRO A 130 7.82 -18.26 7.69
C PRO A 130 8.09 -18.83 6.30
N GLU A 131 7.24 -19.74 5.83
CA GLU A 131 7.36 -20.42 4.54
C GLU A 131 7.23 -19.43 3.36
N VAL A 132 6.22 -18.56 3.38
CA VAL A 132 6.06 -17.48 2.39
C VAL A 132 7.25 -16.51 2.41
N LYS A 133 7.76 -16.20 3.61
CA LYS A 133 8.94 -15.33 3.77
C LYS A 133 10.19 -15.99 3.19
N GLU A 134 10.36 -17.29 3.39
CA GLU A 134 11.46 -18.07 2.80
C GLU A 134 11.33 -18.11 1.27
N GLU A 135 10.15 -18.39 0.72
CA GLU A 135 9.88 -18.33 -0.72
C GLU A 135 10.23 -16.95 -1.30
N TYR A 136 9.90 -15.87 -0.58
CA TYR A 136 10.22 -14.50 -0.98
C TYR A 136 11.74 -14.27 -1.02
N PHE A 137 12.46 -14.65 0.03
CA PHE A 137 13.92 -14.49 0.06
C PHE A 137 14.66 -15.44 -0.89
N ASN A 138 14.07 -16.60 -1.22
CA ASN A 138 14.59 -17.48 -2.26
C ASN A 138 14.46 -16.82 -3.65
N ARG A 139 13.32 -16.17 -3.92
CA ARG A 139 13.07 -15.44 -5.18
C ARG A 139 13.87 -14.13 -5.26
N TYR A 140 13.98 -13.42 -4.15
CA TYR A 140 14.71 -12.18 -4.02
C TYR A 140 15.77 -12.31 -2.92
N PRO A 141 16.92 -12.97 -3.19
CA PRO A 141 17.98 -13.16 -2.19
C PRO A 141 18.61 -11.87 -1.67
N ARG A 142 18.35 -10.76 -2.39
CA ARG A 142 18.79 -9.41 -2.05
C ARG A 142 17.60 -8.50 -1.68
N GLY A 143 16.37 -9.00 -1.68
CA GLY A 143 15.19 -8.25 -1.28
C GLY A 143 15.17 -8.04 0.23
N LEU A 144 14.60 -6.94 0.69
CA LEU A 144 14.09 -6.82 2.06
C LEU A 144 12.61 -7.19 2.02
N ASN A 145 12.05 -7.67 3.14
CA ASN A 145 10.60 -7.86 3.18
C ASN A 145 9.92 -6.51 2.88
N PRO A 146 9.13 -6.41 1.79
CA PRO A 146 8.55 -5.15 1.37
C PRO A 146 7.42 -4.70 2.31
N VAL A 147 6.86 -5.62 3.10
CA VAL A 147 5.74 -5.35 4.00
C VAL A 147 6.25 -4.80 5.34
N GLN A 148 5.70 -3.66 5.74
CA GLN A 148 5.96 -3.06 7.05
C GLN A 148 4.73 -3.21 7.96
N VAL A 149 4.94 -3.03 9.28
CA VAL A 149 3.88 -3.19 10.29
C VAL A 149 2.71 -2.20 10.04
N ASN A 150 3.01 -0.99 9.61
CA ASN A 150 2.00 0.00 9.23
C ASN A 150 1.12 -0.48 8.07
N ASP A 151 1.65 -1.23 7.10
CA ASP A 151 0.85 -1.74 5.98
C ASP A 151 -0.19 -2.77 6.45
N ILE A 152 0.20 -3.61 7.41
CA ILE A 152 -0.69 -4.59 8.06
C ILE A 152 -1.78 -3.86 8.85
N VAL A 153 -1.39 -2.93 9.74
CA VAL A 153 -2.32 -2.18 10.58
C VAL A 153 -3.31 -1.40 9.71
N PHE A 154 -2.82 -0.76 8.64
CA PHE A 154 -3.67 -0.06 7.67
C PHE A 154 -4.67 -1.01 7.00
N ALA A 155 -4.20 -2.14 6.45
CA ALA A 155 -5.06 -3.08 5.73
C ALA A 155 -6.16 -3.68 6.60
N VAL A 156 -5.82 -4.05 7.84
CA VAL A 156 -6.77 -4.60 8.81
C VAL A 156 -7.76 -3.52 9.27
N HIS A 157 -7.28 -2.32 9.60
CA HIS A 157 -8.13 -1.19 9.98
C HIS A 157 -9.10 -0.79 8.86
N ALA A 158 -8.61 -0.68 7.63
CA ALA A 158 -9.43 -0.36 6.46
C ALA A 158 -10.51 -1.43 6.19
N SER A 159 -10.17 -2.71 6.36
CA SER A 159 -11.13 -3.81 6.28
C SER A 159 -12.23 -3.66 7.33
N PHE A 160 -11.84 -3.44 8.59
CA PHE A 160 -12.77 -3.26 9.70
C PHE A 160 -13.68 -2.04 9.52
N ALA A 161 -13.12 -0.88 9.16
CA ALA A 161 -13.89 0.34 8.90
C ALA A 161 -14.87 0.18 7.73
N THR A 162 -14.49 -0.60 6.71
CA THR A 162 -15.38 -0.93 5.59
C THR A 162 -16.51 -1.86 6.04
N VAL A 163 -16.25 -2.86 6.91
CA VAL A 163 -17.29 -3.71 7.52
C VAL A 163 -18.28 -2.87 8.33
N ILE A 164 -17.81 -1.89 9.10
CA ILE A 164 -18.69 -0.94 9.82
C ILE A 164 -19.61 -0.22 8.82
N THR A 165 -19.03 0.30 7.73
CA THR A 165 -19.81 1.03 6.72
C THR A 165 -20.83 0.12 6.02
N ILE A 166 -20.46 -1.13 5.70
CA ILE A 166 -21.38 -2.14 5.16
C ILE A 166 -22.49 -2.45 6.16
N THR A 167 -22.17 -2.57 7.45
CA THR A 167 -23.16 -2.77 8.52
C THR A 167 -24.17 -1.63 8.55
N GLN A 168 -23.71 -0.38 8.42
CA GLN A 168 -24.60 0.78 8.29
C GLN A 168 -25.52 0.69 7.07
N CYS A 169 -25.08 0.10 5.95
CA CYS A 169 -25.93 -0.14 4.78
C CYS A 169 -27.07 -1.15 5.00
N PHE A 170 -26.96 -2.01 6.03
CA PHE A 170 -28.05 -2.90 6.44
C PHE A 170 -28.99 -2.26 7.47
N LEU A 171 -28.48 -1.31 8.28
CA LEU A 171 -29.23 -0.71 9.39
C LEU A 171 -29.94 0.59 9.04
N TYR A 172 -29.44 1.35 8.06
CA TYR A 172 -29.90 2.70 7.75
C TYR A 172 -30.67 2.77 6.42
N GLU A 173 -31.38 3.89 6.23
CA GLU A 173 -32.15 4.14 5.01
C GLU A 173 -31.23 4.09 3.78
N ARG A 174 -31.54 3.17 2.86
CA ARG A 174 -30.72 2.89 1.67
C ARG A 174 -31.46 3.13 0.35
N ALA A 175 -32.74 3.53 0.40
CA ALA A 175 -33.65 3.54 -0.73
C ALA A 175 -33.64 2.17 -1.44
N ASN A 176 -33.63 2.17 -2.77
CA ASN A 176 -33.61 0.95 -3.59
C ASN A 176 -32.18 0.54 -4.01
N GLN A 177 -31.14 0.99 -3.32
CA GLN A 177 -29.76 0.69 -3.68
C GLN A 177 -29.42 -0.79 -3.42
N THR A 178 -28.80 -1.41 -4.41
CA THR A 178 -28.25 -2.77 -4.33
C THR A 178 -26.92 -2.82 -5.07
N VAL A 179 -26.10 -3.83 -4.78
CA VAL A 179 -24.90 -4.11 -5.58
C VAL A 179 -25.32 -4.50 -7.00
N SER A 180 -24.78 -3.82 -8.01
CA SER A 180 -25.13 -4.01 -9.42
C SER A 180 -24.72 -5.39 -9.93
N LYS A 181 -25.38 -5.83 -11.02
CA LYS A 181 -25.00 -7.07 -11.71
C LYS A 181 -23.56 -7.00 -12.22
N THR A 182 -23.12 -5.84 -12.72
CA THR A 182 -21.75 -5.62 -13.18
C THR A 182 -20.73 -5.84 -12.07
N ALA A 183 -20.93 -5.22 -10.91
CA ALA A 183 -20.04 -5.40 -9.77
C ALA A 183 -20.04 -6.85 -9.27
N ARG A 184 -21.20 -7.50 -9.22
CA ARG A 184 -21.29 -8.94 -8.88
C ARG A 184 -20.54 -9.83 -9.87
N SER A 185 -20.63 -9.56 -11.18
CA SER A 185 -19.90 -10.30 -12.20
C SER A 185 -18.38 -10.11 -12.09
N ILE A 186 -17.92 -8.87 -11.84
CA ILE A 186 -16.50 -8.58 -11.62
C ILE A 186 -16.00 -9.30 -10.36
N LEU A 187 -16.75 -9.24 -9.26
CA LEU A 187 -16.41 -9.94 -8.02
C LEU A 187 -16.41 -11.46 -8.19
N ALA A 188 -17.37 -12.02 -8.94
CA ALA A 188 -17.41 -13.44 -9.25
C ALA A 188 -16.22 -13.88 -10.11
N LEU A 189 -15.80 -13.06 -11.08
CA LEU A 189 -14.60 -13.30 -11.87
C LEU A 189 -13.34 -13.34 -10.99
N PHE A 190 -13.16 -12.33 -10.14
CA PHE A 190 -12.03 -12.31 -9.20
C PHE A 190 -12.07 -13.47 -8.21
N ALA A 191 -13.24 -13.79 -7.66
CA ALA A 191 -13.39 -14.93 -6.74
C ALA A 191 -13.05 -16.26 -7.43
N THR A 192 -13.48 -16.45 -8.68
CA THR A 192 -13.18 -17.65 -9.46
C THR A 192 -11.69 -17.75 -9.75
N PHE A 193 -11.06 -16.67 -10.20
CA PHE A 193 -9.61 -16.61 -10.43
C PHE A 193 -8.83 -16.93 -9.15
N LEU A 194 -9.19 -16.31 -8.02
CA LEU A 194 -8.53 -16.54 -6.74
C LEU A 194 -8.75 -17.97 -6.22
N LEU A 195 -9.93 -18.55 -6.41
CA LEU A 195 -10.21 -19.92 -6.03
C LEU A 195 -9.36 -20.90 -6.83
N ILE A 196 -9.26 -20.71 -8.15
CA ILE A 196 -8.41 -21.53 -9.02
C ILE A 196 -6.96 -21.41 -8.58
N SER A 197 -6.46 -20.19 -8.40
CA SER A 197 -5.08 -19.95 -7.94
C SER A 197 -4.80 -20.55 -6.56
N LEU A 198 -5.77 -20.51 -5.64
CA LEU A 198 -5.66 -21.14 -4.32
C LEU A 198 -5.54 -22.67 -4.44
N ILE A 199 -6.34 -23.30 -5.30
CA ILE A 199 -6.27 -24.75 -5.54
C ILE A 199 -4.91 -25.11 -6.14
N ILE A 200 -4.43 -24.36 -7.13
CA ILE A 200 -3.12 -24.58 -7.77
C ILE A 200 -1.99 -24.46 -6.75
N ALA A 201 -2.05 -23.47 -5.85
CA ALA A 201 -1.09 -23.31 -4.76
C ALA A 201 -1.16 -24.47 -3.75
N ALA A 202 -2.37 -24.89 -3.37
CA ALA A 202 -2.58 -26.03 -2.47
C ALA A 202 -2.11 -27.36 -3.06
N THR A 203 -2.07 -27.49 -4.39
CA THR A 203 -1.48 -28.64 -5.10
C THR A 203 0.02 -28.49 -5.38
N GLU A 204 0.67 -27.47 -4.81
CA GLU A 204 2.11 -27.21 -4.94
C GLU A 204 2.59 -26.95 -6.39
N VAL A 205 1.66 -26.62 -7.30
CA VAL A 205 1.98 -26.26 -8.69
C VAL A 205 2.54 -24.84 -8.79
N ILE A 206 2.05 -23.94 -7.92
CA ILE A 206 2.63 -22.62 -7.67
C ILE A 206 2.91 -22.48 -6.18
N THR A 207 3.73 -21.51 -5.79
CA THR A 207 4.06 -21.31 -4.38
C THR A 207 2.99 -20.48 -3.65
N TRP A 208 3.00 -20.46 -2.32
CA TRP A 208 2.05 -19.63 -1.56
C TRP A 208 2.28 -18.14 -1.81
N LEU A 209 3.53 -17.73 -2.02
CA LEU A 209 3.91 -16.38 -2.43
C LEU A 209 3.26 -15.97 -3.76
N ASP A 210 3.19 -16.86 -4.76
CA ASP A 210 2.54 -16.57 -6.04
C ASP A 210 1.04 -16.29 -5.85
N PHE A 211 0.37 -17.10 -5.05
CA PHE A 211 -1.04 -16.88 -4.69
C PHE A 211 -1.24 -15.53 -4.00
N LEU A 212 -0.39 -15.18 -3.04
CA LEU A 212 -0.48 -13.89 -2.34
C LEU A 212 -0.20 -12.71 -3.29
N TYR A 213 0.73 -12.83 -4.23
CA TYR A 213 0.92 -11.82 -5.28
C TYR A 213 -0.33 -11.65 -6.14
N TYR A 214 -1.01 -12.74 -6.52
CA TYR A 214 -2.29 -12.65 -7.22
C TYR A 214 -3.37 -11.93 -6.40
N CYS A 215 -3.45 -12.15 -5.08
CA CYS A 215 -4.31 -11.35 -4.20
C CYS A 215 -3.97 -9.85 -4.27
N SER A 216 -2.69 -9.50 -4.23
CA SER A 216 -2.22 -8.11 -4.33
C SER A 216 -2.57 -7.46 -5.67
N TYR A 217 -2.41 -8.17 -6.79
CA TYR A 217 -2.79 -7.67 -8.12
C TYR A 217 -4.29 -7.47 -8.27
N VAL A 218 -5.12 -8.40 -7.74
CA VAL A 218 -6.58 -8.21 -7.72
C VAL A 218 -6.95 -6.99 -6.88
N LYS A 219 -6.30 -6.76 -5.73
CA LYS A 219 -6.47 -5.52 -4.95
C LYS A 219 -6.15 -4.29 -5.79
N LEU A 220 -5.01 -4.27 -6.49
CA LEU A 220 -4.63 -3.13 -7.34
C LEU A 220 -5.68 -2.88 -8.45
N ALA A 221 -6.15 -3.93 -9.11
CA ALA A 221 -7.21 -3.85 -10.12
C ALA A 221 -8.52 -3.30 -9.53
N ILE A 222 -8.89 -3.71 -8.32
CA ILE A 222 -10.04 -3.15 -7.59
C ILE A 222 -9.86 -1.65 -7.33
N THR A 223 -8.67 -1.23 -6.89
CA THR A 223 -8.38 0.20 -6.61
C THR A 223 -8.59 1.07 -7.86
N LEU A 224 -8.23 0.56 -9.04
CA LEU A 224 -8.45 1.22 -10.32
C LEU A 224 -9.92 1.45 -10.68
N ILE A 225 -10.79 0.48 -10.38
CA ILE A 225 -12.17 0.48 -10.88
C ILE A 225 -13.20 0.90 -9.82
N LYS A 226 -12.92 0.76 -8.52
CA LYS A 226 -13.92 0.92 -7.45
C LYS A 226 -14.56 2.29 -7.39
N TYR A 227 -13.86 3.34 -7.80
CA TYR A 227 -14.35 4.72 -7.74
C TYR A 227 -15.32 5.07 -8.88
N VAL A 228 -15.28 4.32 -9.99
CA VAL A 228 -16.11 4.58 -11.17
C VAL A 228 -17.61 4.53 -10.86
N PRO A 229 -18.16 3.50 -10.18
CA PRO A 229 -19.58 3.46 -9.81
C PRO A 229 -20.03 4.66 -8.96
N GLN A 230 -19.21 5.11 -8.01
CA GLN A 230 -19.53 6.26 -7.18
C GLN A 230 -19.55 7.56 -8.01
N GLY A 231 -18.55 7.75 -8.86
CA GLY A 231 -18.47 8.91 -9.76
C GLY A 231 -19.66 8.99 -10.72
N TRP A 232 -20.05 7.84 -11.27
CA TRP A 232 -21.23 7.72 -12.12
C TRP A 232 -22.53 8.01 -11.38
N MET A 233 -22.69 7.49 -10.15
CA MET A 233 -23.87 7.75 -9.34
C MET A 233 -24.02 9.23 -8.97
N ASN A 234 -22.91 9.90 -8.62
CA ASN A 234 -22.90 11.35 -8.41
C ASN A 234 -23.33 12.09 -9.68
N TYR A 235 -22.86 11.64 -10.85
CA TYR A 235 -23.24 12.21 -12.13
C TYR A 235 -24.73 12.03 -12.46
N GLN A 236 -25.32 10.86 -12.19
CA GLN A 236 -26.74 10.61 -12.42
C GLN A 236 -27.61 11.45 -11.49
N ARG A 237 -27.23 11.54 -10.21
CA ARG A 237 -27.98 12.30 -9.19
C ARG A 237 -27.76 13.81 -9.27
N LYS A 238 -26.74 14.26 -10.03
CA LYS A 238 -26.26 15.65 -10.04
C LYS A 238 -26.02 16.20 -8.62
N SER A 239 -25.59 15.32 -7.72
CA SER A 239 -25.42 15.61 -6.30
C SER A 239 -24.42 14.65 -5.68
N THR A 240 -23.57 15.17 -4.80
CA THR A 240 -22.65 14.39 -3.97
C THR A 240 -23.18 14.22 -2.54
N LEU A 241 -24.45 14.57 -2.28
CA LEU A 241 -25.04 14.47 -0.95
C LEU A 241 -25.03 13.01 -0.47
N GLY A 242 -24.40 12.81 0.70
CA GLY A 242 -24.17 11.51 1.32
C GLY A 242 -22.89 10.78 0.93
N TRP A 243 -22.09 11.38 0.04
CA TRP A 243 -20.69 11.02 -0.18
C TRP A 243 -19.81 12.00 0.60
N SER A 244 -19.00 11.48 1.53
CA SER A 244 -18.22 12.31 2.43
C SER A 244 -17.03 12.95 1.71
N ILE A 245 -17.10 14.26 1.49
CA ILE A 245 -15.97 15.01 0.93
C ILE A 245 -14.76 15.02 1.86
N GLY A 246 -14.98 14.92 3.19
CA GLY A 246 -13.89 14.82 4.17
C GLY A 246 -13.07 13.54 4.01
N ASN A 247 -13.71 12.42 3.63
CA ASN A 247 -13.01 11.20 3.25
C ASN A 247 -12.10 11.45 2.03
N ILE A 248 -12.64 12.09 0.98
CA ILE A 248 -11.90 12.41 -0.26
C ILE A 248 -10.67 13.29 0.01
N PHE A 249 -10.77 14.33 0.84
CA PHE A 249 -9.62 15.18 1.14
C PHE A 249 -8.49 14.45 1.88
N LEU A 250 -8.87 13.58 2.82
CA LEU A 250 -7.91 12.79 3.57
C LEU A 250 -7.28 11.69 2.70
N ASP A 251 -8.05 11.08 1.80
CA ASP A 251 -7.54 10.12 0.80
C ASP A 251 -6.55 10.80 -0.18
N PHE A 252 -6.90 12.01 -0.64
CA PHE A 252 -6.06 12.82 -1.53
C PHE A 252 -4.74 13.20 -0.85
N THR A 253 -4.83 13.67 0.39
CA THR A 253 -3.65 14.04 1.19
C THR A 253 -2.77 12.81 1.44
N GLY A 254 -3.37 11.67 1.77
CA GLY A 254 -2.66 10.39 1.92
C GLY A 254 -1.94 9.98 0.63
N GLY A 255 -2.64 10.02 -0.52
CA GLY A 255 -2.08 9.65 -1.81
C GLY A 255 -0.93 10.56 -2.26
N MET A 256 -1.09 11.88 -2.13
CA MET A 256 -0.04 12.84 -2.47
C MET A 256 1.20 12.67 -1.60
N LEU A 257 1.02 12.58 -0.28
CA LEU A 257 2.14 12.46 0.66
C LEU A 257 2.83 11.09 0.54
N SER A 258 2.09 10.01 0.23
CA SER A 258 2.68 8.70 -0.06
C SER A 258 3.59 8.76 -1.30
N MET A 259 3.12 9.38 -2.39
CA MET A 259 3.97 9.56 -3.59
C MET A 259 5.16 10.48 -3.31
N LEU A 260 4.98 11.55 -2.53
CA LEU A 260 6.09 12.42 -2.09
C LEU A 260 7.14 11.63 -1.31
N GLN A 261 6.72 10.77 -0.36
CA GLN A 261 7.65 9.92 0.38
C GLN A 261 8.47 9.03 -0.57
N MET A 262 7.83 8.42 -1.55
CA MET A 262 8.50 7.56 -2.52
C MET A 262 9.55 8.33 -3.34
N ILE A 263 9.22 9.56 -3.78
CA ILE A 263 10.15 10.43 -4.50
C ILE A 263 11.32 10.85 -3.61
N LEU A 264 11.06 11.23 -2.34
CA LEU A 264 12.11 11.60 -1.39
C LEU A 264 13.07 10.43 -1.12
N ASN A 265 12.54 9.22 -0.96
CA ASN A 265 13.35 8.02 -0.79
C ASN A 265 14.19 7.71 -2.04
N ALA A 266 13.57 7.72 -3.22
CA ALA A 266 14.26 7.48 -4.48
C ALA A 266 15.41 8.47 -4.71
N TYR A 267 15.17 9.75 -4.40
CA TYR A 267 16.20 10.77 -4.46
C TYR A 267 17.31 10.53 -3.42
N ASN A 268 16.95 10.33 -2.15
CA ASN A 268 17.93 10.25 -1.05
C ASN A 268 18.82 8.99 -1.12
N TYR A 269 18.29 7.91 -1.69
CA TYR A 269 19.01 6.65 -1.88
C TYR A 269 19.53 6.44 -3.30
N ASN A 270 19.29 7.41 -4.21
CA ASN A 270 19.56 7.31 -5.65
C ASN A 270 19.02 5.99 -6.25
N ASP A 271 17.79 5.64 -5.88
CA ASP A 271 17.13 4.38 -6.19
C ASP A 271 15.73 4.66 -6.77
N TRP A 272 15.73 5.14 -8.01
CA TRP A 272 14.50 5.48 -8.76
C TRP A 272 13.76 4.23 -9.23
N ASP A 273 14.46 3.12 -9.44
CA ASP A 273 13.87 1.85 -9.84
C ASP A 273 12.94 1.31 -8.74
N SER A 274 13.27 1.55 -7.46
CA SER A 274 12.42 1.17 -6.33
C SER A 274 11.04 1.87 -6.30
N ILE A 275 10.85 2.99 -7.01
CA ILE A 275 9.49 3.58 -7.15
C ILE A 275 8.56 2.61 -7.90
N PHE A 276 9.09 1.91 -8.90
CA PHE A 276 8.35 0.93 -9.69
C PHE A 276 8.45 -0.49 -9.11
N GLY A 277 9.30 -0.71 -8.11
CA GLY A 277 9.46 -1.98 -7.39
C GLY A 277 8.25 -2.34 -6.50
N ASP A 278 7.48 -1.35 -6.02
CA ASP A 278 6.18 -1.54 -5.38
C ASP A 278 5.07 -0.81 -6.19
N PRO A 279 4.61 -1.42 -7.31
CA PRO A 279 3.61 -0.81 -8.17
C PRO A 279 2.26 -0.62 -7.45
N THR A 280 2.03 -1.35 -6.36
CA THR A 280 0.78 -1.27 -5.61
C THR A 280 0.75 0.01 -4.78
N LYS A 281 1.84 0.34 -4.07
CA LYS A 281 1.90 1.56 -3.25
C LYS A 281 1.87 2.83 -4.08
N PHE A 282 2.69 2.90 -5.14
CA PHE A 282 2.67 4.04 -6.06
C PHE A 282 1.34 4.14 -6.80
N GLY A 283 0.85 3.02 -7.34
CA GLY A 283 -0.43 2.97 -8.06
C GLY A 283 -1.61 3.37 -7.17
N LEU A 284 -1.63 2.94 -5.90
CA LEU A 284 -2.68 3.31 -4.96
C LEU A 284 -2.73 4.83 -4.74
N GLY A 285 -1.57 5.48 -4.52
CA GLY A 285 -1.50 6.92 -4.36
C GLY A 285 -1.85 7.70 -5.63
N LEU A 286 -1.40 7.23 -6.80
CA LEU A 286 -1.70 7.87 -8.07
C LEU A 286 -3.19 7.80 -8.41
N PHE A 287 -3.79 6.61 -8.34
CA PHE A 287 -5.19 6.42 -8.69
C PHE A 287 -6.12 7.08 -7.68
N SER A 288 -5.80 7.08 -6.39
CA SER A 288 -6.59 7.82 -5.40
C SER A 288 -6.61 9.31 -5.74
N VAL A 289 -5.45 9.94 -5.94
CA VAL A 289 -5.34 11.38 -6.25
C VAL A 289 -6.15 11.77 -7.49
N VAL A 290 -6.09 10.96 -8.57
CA VAL A 290 -6.86 11.22 -9.80
C VAL A 290 -8.36 11.19 -9.54
N PHE A 291 -8.87 10.16 -8.86
CA PHE A 291 -10.29 10.05 -8.55
C PHE A 291 -10.74 11.09 -7.51
N ASP A 292 -9.89 11.45 -6.57
CA ASP A 292 -10.20 12.43 -5.55
C ASP A 292 -10.34 13.83 -6.16
N ILE A 293 -9.46 14.22 -7.08
CA ILE A 293 -9.62 15.45 -7.87
C ILE A 293 -10.96 15.42 -8.61
N PHE A 294 -11.30 14.30 -9.24
CA PHE A 294 -12.58 14.14 -9.93
C PHE A 294 -13.76 14.33 -8.97
N PHE A 295 -13.74 13.74 -7.77
CA PHE A 295 -14.79 13.93 -6.76
C PHE A 295 -14.86 15.35 -6.21
N MET A 296 -13.72 16.01 -6.00
CA MET A 296 -13.65 17.41 -5.59
C MET A 296 -14.26 18.32 -6.66
N VAL A 297 -13.98 18.08 -7.94
CA VAL A 297 -14.61 18.79 -9.06
C VAL A 297 -16.12 18.55 -9.08
N GLN A 298 -16.58 17.31 -8.92
CA GLN A 298 -18.01 17.02 -8.82
C GLN A 298 -18.67 17.78 -7.66
N HIS A 299 -18.03 17.82 -6.49
CA HIS A 299 -18.59 18.42 -5.28
C HIS A 299 -18.60 19.95 -5.31
N TYR A 300 -17.47 20.58 -5.60
CA TYR A 300 -17.30 22.03 -5.46
C TYR A 300 -17.64 22.83 -6.73
N ILE A 301 -17.50 22.21 -7.90
CA ILE A 301 -17.70 22.90 -9.17
C ILE A 301 -19.04 22.50 -9.77
N LEU A 302 -19.24 21.21 -10.06
CA LEU A 302 -20.39 20.78 -10.88
C LEU A 302 -21.72 20.77 -10.11
N TYR A 303 -21.72 20.33 -8.84
CA TYR A 303 -22.97 20.07 -8.08
C TYR A 303 -23.17 21.01 -6.88
N ARG A 304 -22.42 22.13 -6.81
CA ARG A 304 -22.49 23.11 -5.73
C ARG A 304 -23.88 23.74 -5.55
N LEU A 305 -24.55 24.10 -6.64
CA LEU A 305 -25.86 24.77 -6.62
C LEU A 305 -26.96 23.87 -6.02
N VAL A 306 -26.93 22.59 -6.34
CA VAL A 306 -27.90 21.60 -5.81
C VAL A 306 -27.69 21.38 -4.31
N LEU A 307 -26.44 21.38 -3.84
CA LEU A 307 -26.14 21.27 -2.42
C LEU A 307 -26.63 22.49 -1.62
N ASN A 308 -26.42 23.70 -2.15
CA ASN A 308 -26.88 24.91 -1.49
C ASN A 308 -28.41 24.95 -1.37
N LEU A 309 -29.15 24.58 -2.43
CA LEU A 309 -30.61 24.55 -2.41
C LEU A 309 -31.16 23.59 -1.36
N LEU A 310 -30.56 22.40 -1.20
CA LEU A 310 -30.95 21.42 -0.19
C LEU A 310 -30.56 21.79 1.23
N ALA A 311 -29.59 22.71 1.44
CA ALA A 311 -29.24 23.19 2.78
C ALA A 311 -30.23 24.23 3.33
N TYR A 312 -31.08 24.79 2.47
CA TYR A 312 -32.14 25.73 2.85
C TYR A 312 -33.48 25.06 3.20
N PHE A 313 -33.62 23.75 2.97
CA PHE A 313 -34.80 22.94 3.29
C PHE A 313 -34.44 21.86 4.32
#